data_AF-A0A523WRB5-F1
#
_entry.id   AF-A0A523WRB5-F1
#
_cell.length_a   1.000
_cell.length_b   1.000
_cell.length_c   1.000
_cell.angle_alpha   90.00
_cell.angle_beta   90.00
_cell.angle_gamma   90.00
#
_symmetry.space_group_name_H-M   'P 1'
#
loop_
_entity.id
_entity.type
_entity.pdbx_description
1 polymer ?
#
loop_
_entity_poly.entity_id
_entity_poly.type
_entity_poly.pdbx_seq_one_letter_code
_entity_poly.pdbx_strand_id
1 'polypeptide(L)'
;MEKTQESFDYILWSPLSERRRLFGGDFSGELLGLGVWAEGAYNQLEDSDDFGQYLLGADYTFESGLYLIGEYYRSELGRTDKSEYTFDDWMRLLSADGENLGVDYISSGEMYPVTELLNWSNYLIINLNDRSGILFPWLDYSFSDNTEIILVGYVPFGEEETEFGEFGIGGFARVRVYF
;
A
#
# COMPACT_ATOMS: atom_id res chain seq x y z
N MET A 1 18.75 -13.81 3.38
CA MET A 1 19.71 -13.16 2.46
C MET A 1 20.36 -12.01 3.22
N GLU A 2 21.66 -11.77 3.05
CA GLU A 2 22.37 -10.68 3.73
C GLU A 2 22.64 -9.54 2.75
N LYS A 3 22.29 -8.31 3.11
CA LYS A 3 22.51 -7.10 2.32
C LYS A 3 22.86 -5.92 3.22
N THR A 4 23.61 -4.96 2.68
CA THR A 4 23.72 -3.63 3.28
C THR A 4 22.47 -2.85 2.90
N GLN A 5 21.75 -2.36 3.89
CA GLN A 5 20.67 -1.40 3.73
C GLN A 5 21.26 0.00 3.94
N GLU A 6 21.06 0.88 2.94
CA GLU A 6 21.40 2.29 3.09
C GLU A 6 20.12 3.03 3.46
N SER A 7 20.16 3.76 4.56
CA SER A 7 19.11 4.70 4.97
C SER A 7 19.76 6.06 5.25
N PHE A 8 18.94 7.07 5.52
CA PHE A 8 19.42 8.42 5.79
C PHE A 8 18.82 8.92 7.09
N ASP A 9 19.68 9.34 8.02
CA ASP A 9 19.24 10.05 9.21
C ASP A 9 18.93 11.49 8.83
N TYR A 10 17.66 11.86 8.83
CA TYR A 10 17.22 13.20 8.44
C TYR A 10 17.44 14.24 9.53
N ILE A 11 17.63 13.82 10.78
CA ILE A 11 17.91 14.71 11.91
C ILE A 11 19.40 15.07 11.94
N LEU A 12 20.27 14.07 11.80
CA LEU A 12 21.73 14.24 11.80
C LEU A 12 22.30 14.57 10.42
N TRP A 13 21.49 14.49 9.37
CA TRP A 13 21.87 14.70 7.98
C TRP A 13 23.07 13.84 7.55
N SER A 14 22.99 12.55 7.86
CA SER A 14 24.07 11.60 7.59
C SER A 14 23.54 10.29 7.01
N PRO A 15 24.25 9.69 6.03
CA PRO A 15 23.91 8.36 5.58
C PRO A 15 24.17 7.34 6.70
N LEU A 16 23.21 6.46 6.91
CA LEU A 16 23.32 5.29 7.74
C LEU A 16 23.48 4.08 6.83
N SER A 17 24.52 3.29 7.07
CA SER A 17 24.74 2.03 6.37
C SER A 17 24.67 0.93 7.41
N GLU A 18 23.62 0.13 7.33
CA GLU A 18 23.35 -0.93 8.28
C GLU A 18 23.36 -2.29 7.58
N ARG A 19 23.87 -3.31 8.27
CA ARG A 19 23.81 -4.68 7.77
C ARG A 19 22.48 -5.31 8.15
N ARG A 20 21.76 -5.81 7.16
CA ARG A 20 20.47 -6.48 7.34
C ARG A 20 20.53 -7.94 6.91
N ARG A 21 19.98 -8.82 7.75
CA ARG A 21 19.67 -10.21 7.41
C ARG A 21 18.16 -10.39 7.38
N LEU A 22 17.65 -10.79 6.22
CA LEU A 22 16.23 -11.05 6.02
C LEU A 22 15.97 -12.55 5.95
N PHE A 23 15.00 -13.00 6.76
CA PHE A 23 14.40 -14.33 6.71
C PHE A 23 12.92 -14.16 6.39
N GLY A 24 12.43 -14.78 5.32
CA GLY A 24 11.03 -14.65 4.95
C GLY A 24 10.51 -15.86 4.22
N GLY A 25 9.21 -15.91 4.10
CA GLY A 25 8.49 -16.94 3.37
C GLY A 25 7.05 -16.54 3.14
N ASP A 26 6.46 -17.17 2.14
CA ASP A 26 5.11 -16.93 1.68
C ASP A 26 4.35 -18.25 1.48
N PHE A 27 3.04 -18.15 1.42
CA PHE A 27 2.20 -19.17 0.81
C PHE A 27 1.03 -18.52 0.07
N SER A 28 0.59 -19.16 -1.00
CA SER A 28 -0.59 -18.77 -1.77
C SER A 28 -1.37 -20.00 -2.22
N GLY A 29 -2.69 -19.92 -2.25
CA GLY A 29 -3.52 -21.00 -2.72
C GLY A 29 -5.00 -20.61 -2.82
N GLU A 30 -5.85 -21.62 -2.88
CA GLU A 30 -7.30 -21.46 -2.94
C GLU A 30 -7.94 -22.21 -1.77
N LEU A 31 -8.87 -21.56 -1.07
CA LEU A 31 -9.63 -22.14 0.03
C LEU A 31 -11.11 -21.76 -0.10
N LEU A 32 -11.98 -22.78 -0.24
CA LEU A 32 -13.43 -22.60 -0.38
C LEU A 32 -13.82 -21.67 -1.56
N GLY A 33 -13.04 -21.67 -2.63
CA GLY A 33 -13.23 -20.81 -3.80
C GLY A 33 -12.70 -19.38 -3.64
N LEU A 34 -12.12 -19.03 -2.48
CA LEU A 34 -11.38 -17.79 -2.28
C LEU A 34 -9.91 -18.00 -2.65
N GLY A 35 -9.32 -17.06 -3.37
CA GLY A 35 -7.87 -16.92 -3.39
C GLY A 35 -7.41 -16.47 -2.00
N VAL A 36 -6.33 -17.06 -1.48
CA VAL A 36 -5.76 -16.72 -0.17
C VAL A 36 -4.24 -16.73 -0.23
N TRP A 37 -3.61 -15.77 0.45
CA TRP A 37 -2.15 -15.72 0.59
C TRP A 37 -1.75 -15.16 1.94
N ALA A 38 -0.52 -15.49 2.32
CA ALA A 38 0.14 -14.85 3.42
C ALA A 38 1.64 -14.74 3.14
N GLU A 39 2.23 -13.66 3.63
CA GLU A 39 3.66 -13.43 3.59
C GLU A 39 4.15 -13.04 4.97
N GLY A 40 5.39 -13.42 5.29
CA GLY A 40 6.04 -13.03 6.53
C GLY A 40 7.53 -12.83 6.29
N ALA A 41 8.08 -11.77 6.85
CA ALA A 41 9.51 -11.50 6.86
C ALA A 41 9.95 -11.02 8.23
N TYR A 42 11.13 -11.45 8.65
CA TYR A 42 11.83 -10.98 9.83
C TYR A 42 13.15 -10.37 9.41
N ASN A 43 13.36 -9.13 9.82
CA ASN A 43 14.53 -8.32 9.50
C ASN A 43 15.39 -8.21 10.75
N GLN A 44 16.53 -8.88 10.70
CA GLN A 44 17.57 -8.74 11.72
C GLN A 44 18.54 -7.65 11.30
N LEU A 45 18.65 -6.64 12.16
CA LEU A 45 19.48 -5.45 11.98
C LEU A 45 20.70 -5.52 12.92
N GLU A 46 21.80 -4.84 12.57
CA GLU A 46 23.05 -4.92 13.35
C GLU A 46 23.13 -3.83 14.43
N ASP A 47 22.60 -2.65 14.14
CA ASP A 47 22.68 -1.44 14.97
C ASP A 47 21.30 -0.98 15.49
N SER A 48 20.23 -1.30 14.77
CA SER A 48 18.83 -0.95 15.06
C SER A 48 18.01 -2.13 15.57
N ASP A 49 16.78 -1.87 16.02
CA ASP A 49 15.87 -2.92 16.47
C ASP A 49 15.40 -3.81 15.31
N ASP A 50 15.45 -5.13 15.52
CA ASP A 50 14.87 -6.11 14.62
C ASP A 50 13.36 -5.86 14.46
N PHE A 51 12.81 -6.15 13.26
CA PHE A 51 11.39 -5.95 13.00
C PHE A 51 10.76 -7.00 12.09
N GLY A 52 9.52 -7.37 12.38
CA GLY A 52 8.68 -8.23 11.57
C GLY A 52 7.78 -7.48 10.58
N GLN A 53 7.52 -8.11 9.45
CA GLN A 53 6.52 -7.69 8.46
C GLN A 53 5.64 -8.88 8.09
N TYR A 54 4.34 -8.65 8.00
CA TYR A 54 3.35 -9.69 7.75
C TYR A 54 2.27 -9.17 6.81
N LEU A 55 1.80 -10.03 5.91
CA LEU A 55 0.68 -9.75 5.04
C LEU A 55 -0.24 -10.96 5.01
N LEU A 56 -1.54 -10.73 5.09
CA LEU A 56 -2.59 -11.72 4.92
C LEU A 56 -3.59 -11.18 3.90
N GLY A 57 -3.90 -11.94 2.87
CA GLY A 57 -4.82 -11.49 1.83
C GLY A 57 -5.78 -12.57 1.36
N ALA A 58 -6.91 -12.11 0.85
CA ALA A 58 -7.89 -12.95 0.20
C ALA A 58 -8.61 -12.21 -0.94
N ASP A 59 -9.08 -12.97 -1.92
CA ASP A 59 -9.84 -12.45 -3.05
C ASP A 59 -10.95 -13.39 -3.51
N TYR A 60 -11.91 -12.83 -4.24
CA TYR A 60 -12.99 -13.58 -4.87
C TYR A 60 -13.53 -12.89 -6.12
N THR A 61 -13.80 -13.68 -7.16
CA THR A 61 -14.53 -13.22 -8.36
C THR A 61 -15.93 -13.83 -8.39
N PHE A 62 -16.96 -12.98 -8.36
CA PHE A 62 -18.35 -13.39 -8.49
C PHE A 62 -18.72 -13.69 -9.95
N GLU A 63 -19.78 -14.47 -10.16
CA GLU A 63 -20.32 -14.74 -11.52
C GLU A 63 -20.74 -13.47 -12.27
N SER A 64 -21.06 -12.38 -11.55
CA SER A 64 -21.36 -11.07 -12.13
C SER A 64 -20.14 -10.36 -12.74
N GLY A 65 -18.93 -10.90 -12.56
CA GLY A 65 -17.67 -10.26 -12.91
C GLY A 65 -17.14 -9.29 -11.85
N LEU A 66 -17.88 -9.06 -10.76
CA LEU A 66 -17.37 -8.30 -9.61
C LEU A 66 -16.20 -9.07 -9.00
N TYR A 67 -15.06 -8.42 -8.88
CA TYR A 67 -13.88 -8.92 -8.19
C TYR A 67 -13.65 -8.10 -6.92
N LEU A 68 -13.47 -8.80 -5.80
CA LEU A 68 -13.14 -8.20 -4.52
C LEU A 68 -11.81 -8.76 -4.04
N ILE A 69 -10.97 -7.88 -3.50
CA ILE A 69 -9.70 -8.22 -2.86
C ILE A 69 -9.59 -7.45 -1.54
N GLY A 70 -8.96 -8.07 -0.55
CA GLY A 70 -8.62 -7.42 0.70
C GLY A 70 -7.36 -7.99 1.30
N GLU A 71 -6.54 -7.12 1.89
CA GLU A 71 -5.34 -7.51 2.60
C GLU A 71 -5.26 -6.79 3.94
N TYR A 72 -4.66 -7.48 4.91
CA TYR A 72 -4.16 -6.90 6.13
C TYR A 72 -2.64 -6.94 6.07
N TYR A 73 -2.02 -5.79 6.27
CA TYR A 73 -0.56 -5.64 6.29
C TYR A 73 -0.12 -5.10 7.64
N ARG A 74 0.94 -5.70 8.20
CA ARG A 74 1.56 -5.27 9.45
C ARG A 74 3.06 -5.06 9.24
N SER A 75 3.58 -3.90 9.65
CA SER A 75 5.01 -3.60 9.69
C SER A 75 5.39 -3.05 11.05
N GLU A 76 6.25 -3.77 11.78
CA GLU A 76 6.69 -3.35 13.13
C GLU A 76 7.65 -2.15 13.10
N LEU A 77 8.01 -1.65 11.90
CA LEU A 77 8.79 -0.43 11.73
C LEU A 77 7.99 0.85 12.03
N GLY A 78 6.65 0.79 11.93
CA GLY A 78 5.76 1.93 12.18
C GLY A 78 5.53 2.26 13.66
N ARG A 79 4.60 3.17 13.94
CA ARG A 79 4.14 3.54 15.29
C ARG A 79 2.71 3.14 15.56
N THR A 80 2.43 2.77 16.80
CA THR A 80 1.09 2.37 17.23
C THR A 80 0.17 3.54 17.56
N ASP A 81 0.74 4.71 17.86
CA ASP A 81 0.01 5.95 18.17
C ASP A 81 0.54 7.10 17.29
N LYS A 82 -0.37 7.91 16.75
CA LYS A 82 0.00 9.06 15.89
C LYS A 82 0.85 10.10 16.61
N SER A 83 0.72 10.21 17.93
CA SER A 83 1.54 11.13 18.75
C SER A 83 3.01 10.72 18.84
N GLU A 84 3.34 9.50 18.43
CA GLU A 84 4.70 8.98 18.34
C GLU A 84 5.33 9.19 16.96
N TYR A 85 4.58 9.73 15.98
CA TYR A 85 5.12 10.03 14.66
C TYR A 85 6.21 11.11 14.76
N THR A 86 7.43 10.74 14.36
CA THR A 86 8.58 11.65 14.35
C THR A 86 8.78 12.24 12.96
N PHE A 87 9.52 13.35 12.89
CA PHE A 87 9.94 13.91 11.60
C PHE A 87 10.68 12.90 10.73
N ASP A 88 11.49 12.02 11.33
CA ASP A 88 12.20 10.96 10.63
C ASP A 88 11.23 9.96 9.98
N ASP A 89 10.16 9.57 10.68
CA ASP A 89 9.12 8.69 10.13
C ASP A 89 8.45 9.33 8.90
N TRP A 90 8.12 10.63 8.97
CA TRP A 90 7.57 11.38 7.83
C TRP A 90 8.53 11.47 6.65
N MET A 91 9.83 11.65 6.91
CA MET A 91 10.82 11.70 5.83
C MET A 91 11.05 10.31 5.22
N ARG A 92 10.97 9.25 6.02
CA ARG A 92 11.03 7.86 5.55
C ARG A 92 9.85 7.52 4.64
N LEU A 93 8.64 7.97 4.96
CA LEU A 93 7.45 7.85 4.09
C LEU A 93 7.67 8.48 2.71
N LEU A 94 8.36 9.63 2.65
CA LEU A 94 8.65 10.34 1.40
C LEU A 94 9.90 9.82 0.67
N SER A 95 10.65 8.91 1.28
CA SER A 95 11.89 8.36 0.73
C SER A 95 11.62 7.30 -0.34
N ALA A 96 12.67 6.86 -1.03
CA ALA A 96 12.57 5.79 -2.03
C ALA A 96 12.11 4.45 -1.45
N ASP A 97 12.32 4.23 -0.15
CA ASP A 97 11.89 3.02 0.55
C ASP A 97 10.38 3.05 0.85
N GLY A 98 9.78 4.25 0.93
CA GLY A 98 8.33 4.44 1.00
C GLY A 98 7.67 3.70 2.16
N GLU A 99 8.21 3.84 3.37
CA GLU A 99 7.72 3.10 4.53
C GLU A 99 6.53 3.81 5.20
N ASN A 100 5.58 2.99 5.61
CA ASN A 100 4.36 3.35 6.34
C ASN A 100 4.63 4.05 7.69
N LEU A 101 3.73 4.93 8.14
CA LEU A 101 3.85 5.57 9.47
C LEU A 101 3.28 4.69 10.58
N GLY A 102 2.07 4.16 10.40
CA GLY A 102 1.44 3.17 11.27
C GLY A 102 2.04 1.77 11.17
N VAL A 103 1.61 0.89 12.08
CA VAL A 103 2.01 -0.54 12.14
C VAL A 103 1.03 -1.44 11.40
N ASP A 104 -0.26 -1.11 11.36
CA ASP A 104 -1.35 -1.99 10.93
C ASP A 104 -2.21 -1.31 9.84
N TYR A 105 -2.40 -1.99 8.72
CA TYR A 105 -3.14 -1.49 7.56
C TYR A 105 -4.16 -2.50 7.06
N ILE A 106 -5.27 -1.99 6.55
CA ILE A 106 -6.17 -2.74 5.68
C ILE A 106 -6.14 -2.12 4.30
N SER A 107 -5.91 -2.94 3.28
CA SER A 107 -6.17 -2.59 1.88
C SER A 107 -7.41 -3.34 1.41
N SER A 108 -8.19 -2.73 0.53
CA SER A 108 -9.29 -3.41 -0.17
C SER A 108 -9.44 -2.86 -1.58
N GLY A 109 -9.78 -3.74 -2.51
CA GLY A 109 -10.03 -3.41 -3.90
C GLY A 109 -11.36 -4.00 -4.36
N GLU A 110 -12.05 -3.23 -5.19
CA GLU A 110 -13.23 -3.62 -5.94
C GLU A 110 -12.94 -3.38 -7.42
N MET A 111 -13.27 -4.32 -8.28
CA MET A 111 -13.22 -4.19 -9.74
C MET A 111 -14.50 -4.74 -10.34
N TYR A 112 -15.17 -3.95 -11.17
CA TYR A 112 -16.40 -4.34 -11.83
C TYR A 112 -16.42 -3.93 -13.31
N PRO A 113 -16.56 -4.88 -14.24
CA PRO A 113 -16.73 -4.59 -15.66
C PRO A 113 -18.15 -4.12 -15.94
N VAL A 114 -18.38 -2.80 -15.83
CA VAL A 114 -19.70 -2.18 -16.02
C VAL A 114 -20.24 -2.45 -17.43
N THR A 115 -19.37 -2.39 -18.45
CA THR A 115 -19.66 -2.76 -19.84
C THR A 115 -18.41 -3.33 -20.50
N GLU A 116 -18.51 -3.81 -21.75
CA GLU A 116 -17.35 -4.26 -22.54
C GLU A 116 -16.27 -3.17 -22.73
N LEU A 117 -16.64 -1.89 -22.60
CA LEU A 117 -15.74 -0.76 -22.80
C LEU A 117 -15.37 -0.04 -21.49
N LEU A 118 -16.00 -0.38 -20.36
CA LEU A 118 -15.90 0.39 -19.13
C LEU A 118 -15.67 -0.51 -17.93
N ASN A 119 -14.52 -0.32 -17.26
CA ASN A 119 -14.23 -0.91 -15.97
C ASN A 119 -14.26 0.17 -14.89
N TRP A 120 -14.93 -0.13 -13.79
CA TRP A 120 -14.88 0.65 -12.57
C TRP A 120 -14.03 -0.12 -11.56
N SER A 121 -13.06 0.54 -10.94
CA SER A 121 -12.36 0.01 -9.77
C SER A 121 -12.36 1.02 -8.62
N ASN A 122 -12.34 0.53 -7.39
CA ASN A 122 -12.06 1.33 -6.20
C ASN A 122 -10.97 0.64 -5.41
N TYR A 123 -9.98 1.39 -4.93
CA TYR A 123 -8.98 0.88 -3.98
C TYR A 123 -9.02 1.72 -2.72
N LEU A 124 -8.97 1.08 -1.56
CA LEU A 124 -9.01 1.71 -0.26
C LEU A 124 -7.83 1.22 0.56
N ILE A 125 -7.09 2.14 1.18
CA ILE A 125 -6.07 1.83 2.17
C ILE A 125 -6.44 2.57 3.46
N ILE A 126 -6.38 1.88 4.60
CA ILE A 126 -6.67 2.45 5.91
C ILE A 126 -5.49 2.10 6.84
N ASN A 127 -4.90 3.12 7.46
CA ASN A 127 -4.02 2.97 8.60
C ASN A 127 -4.91 2.79 9.85
N LEU A 128 -4.84 1.61 10.48
CA LEU A 128 -5.69 1.28 11.64
C LEU A 128 -5.23 1.95 12.93
N ASN A 129 -3.98 2.40 13.00
CA ASN A 129 -3.40 3.02 14.19
C ASN A 129 -3.90 4.46 14.37
N ASP A 130 -3.94 5.23 13.29
CA ASP A 130 -4.39 6.64 13.32
C ASP A 130 -5.79 6.86 12.71
N ARG A 131 -6.38 5.80 12.13
CA ARG A 131 -7.72 5.76 11.52
C ARG A 131 -7.87 6.65 10.29
N SER A 132 -6.76 7.04 9.68
CA SER A 132 -6.75 7.73 8.41
C SER A 132 -6.74 6.72 7.25
N GLY A 133 -7.15 7.16 6.07
CA GLY A 133 -7.13 6.32 4.88
C GLY A 133 -7.25 7.12 3.60
N ILE A 134 -7.16 6.41 2.48
CA ILE A 134 -7.23 6.99 1.15
C ILE A 134 -8.03 6.07 0.21
N LEU A 135 -9.01 6.67 -0.47
CA LEU A 135 -9.82 6.02 -1.49
C LEU A 135 -9.36 6.45 -2.88
N PHE A 136 -9.13 5.49 -3.75
CA PHE A 136 -8.79 5.67 -5.16
C PHE A 136 -9.93 5.19 -6.05
N PRO A 137 -10.90 6.06 -6.39
CA PRO A 137 -11.84 5.74 -7.46
C PRO A 137 -11.09 5.73 -8.80
N TRP A 138 -11.31 4.69 -9.59
CA TRP A 138 -10.59 4.42 -10.82
C TRP A 138 -11.56 4.02 -11.92
N LEU A 139 -11.41 4.64 -13.09
CA LEU A 139 -12.23 4.35 -14.27
C LEU A 139 -11.34 4.11 -15.47
N ASP A 140 -11.45 2.94 -16.08
CA ASP A 140 -10.82 2.63 -17.37
C ASP A 140 -11.89 2.55 -18.46
N TYR A 141 -11.76 3.41 -19.48
CA TYR A 141 -12.68 3.48 -20.59
C TYR A 141 -11.97 3.29 -21.94
N SER A 142 -12.36 2.25 -22.66
CA SER A 142 -11.95 2.00 -24.05
C SER A 142 -12.77 2.87 -24.99
N PHE A 143 -12.17 3.99 -25.44
CA PHE A 143 -12.82 4.95 -26.33
C PHE A 143 -12.87 4.44 -27.78
N SER A 144 -11.82 3.73 -28.21
CA SER A 144 -11.72 3.06 -29.52
C SER A 144 -10.76 1.88 -29.41
N ASP A 145 -10.65 1.08 -30.47
CA ASP A 145 -9.74 -0.08 -30.56
C ASP A 145 -8.27 0.24 -30.26
N ASN A 146 -7.89 1.51 -30.33
CA ASN A 146 -6.53 1.98 -30.13
C ASN A 146 -6.41 3.12 -29.10
N THR A 147 -7.48 3.46 -28.38
CA THR A 147 -7.48 4.58 -27.42
C THR A 147 -8.14 4.19 -26.10
N GLU A 148 -7.39 4.33 -25.02
CA GLU A 148 -7.85 4.13 -23.65
C GLU A 148 -7.78 5.44 -22.87
N ILE A 149 -8.81 5.72 -22.07
CA ILE A 149 -8.88 6.84 -21.14
C ILE A 149 -8.96 6.27 -19.73
N ILE A 150 -8.06 6.71 -18.86
CA ILE A 150 -8.02 6.35 -17.45
C ILE A 150 -8.27 7.60 -16.64
N LEU A 151 -9.22 7.55 -15.71
CA LEU A 151 -9.47 8.58 -14.72
C LEU A 151 -9.22 7.99 -13.34
N VAL A 152 -8.36 8.65 -12.56
CA VAL A 152 -8.04 8.21 -11.19
C VAL A 152 -8.23 9.38 -10.25
N GLY A 153 -9.00 9.19 -9.19
CA GLY A 153 -9.04 10.09 -8.05
C GLY A 153 -8.18 9.59 -6.91
N TYR A 154 -7.80 10.49 -6.01
CA TYR A 154 -7.27 10.18 -4.69
C TYR A 154 -8.03 11.03 -3.68
N VAL A 155 -8.77 10.36 -2.80
CA VAL A 155 -9.66 10.96 -1.80
C VAL A 155 -9.19 10.52 -0.42
N PRO A 156 -8.21 11.22 0.16
CA PRO A 156 -7.77 10.99 1.53
C PRO A 156 -8.85 11.39 2.54
N PHE A 157 -8.81 10.75 3.71
CA PHE A 157 -9.61 11.09 4.88
C PHE A 157 -8.83 10.78 6.16
N GLY A 158 -9.06 11.56 7.20
CA GLY A 158 -8.34 11.46 8.46
C GLY A 158 -8.39 12.77 9.23
N GLU A 159 -7.98 12.74 10.49
CA GLU A 159 -7.73 13.98 11.26
C GLU A 159 -6.39 14.60 10.81
N GLU A 160 -6.17 15.88 11.11
CA GLU A 160 -4.84 16.48 10.96
C GLU A 160 -3.78 15.67 11.75
N GLU A 161 -2.55 15.70 11.27
CA GLU A 161 -1.37 14.98 11.80
C GLU A 161 -1.46 13.44 11.70
N THR A 162 -2.45 12.91 10.97
CA THR A 162 -2.52 11.50 10.59
C THR A 162 -1.89 11.29 9.21
N GLU A 163 -1.40 10.08 8.95
CA GLU A 163 -0.71 9.73 7.71
C GLU A 163 -1.47 10.16 6.48
N PHE A 164 -2.75 9.80 6.37
CA PHE A 164 -3.55 10.18 5.22
C PHE A 164 -4.26 11.53 5.37
N GLY A 165 -4.42 12.06 6.59
CA GLY A 165 -5.14 13.31 6.84
C GLY A 165 -4.43 14.58 6.34
N GLU A 166 -3.10 14.52 6.15
CA GLU A 166 -2.30 15.62 5.61
C GLU A 166 -2.36 15.72 4.07
N PHE A 167 -2.87 14.69 3.38
CA PHE A 167 -2.96 14.71 1.93
C PHE A 167 -4.18 15.51 1.44
N GLY A 168 -3.98 16.27 0.37
CA GLY A 168 -5.08 16.93 -0.35
C GLY A 168 -5.82 15.96 -1.28
N ILE A 169 -7.09 16.27 -1.56
CA ILE A 169 -7.86 15.58 -2.60
C ILE A 169 -7.33 15.94 -3.99
N GLY A 170 -7.35 14.99 -4.92
CA GLY A 170 -7.12 15.28 -6.33
C GLY A 170 -7.26 14.06 -7.24
N GLY A 171 -6.60 14.10 -8.39
CA GLY A 171 -6.62 13.01 -9.35
C GLY A 171 -5.79 13.29 -10.59
N PHE A 172 -5.78 12.34 -11.52
CA PHE A 172 -5.23 12.54 -12.85
C PHE A 172 -6.08 11.85 -13.92
N ALA A 173 -5.93 12.34 -15.15
CA ALA A 173 -6.43 11.68 -16.35
C ALA A 173 -5.25 11.22 -17.20
N ARG A 174 -5.32 10.03 -17.77
CA ARG A 174 -4.32 9.49 -18.70
C ARG A 174 -5.01 9.02 -19.97
N VAL A 175 -4.47 9.41 -21.11
CA VAL A 175 -4.88 8.88 -22.42
C VAL A 175 -3.75 8.03 -22.97
N ARG A 176 -4.03 6.79 -23.36
CA ARG A 176 -3.08 5.91 -24.04
C ARG A 176 -3.56 5.68 -25.47
N VAL A 177 -2.65 5.81 -26.43
CA VAL A 177 -2.94 5.60 -27.85
C VAL A 177 -1.95 4.59 -28.41
N TYR A 178 -2.47 3.54 -29.04
CA TYR A 178 -1.70 2.46 -29.66
C TYR A 178 -1.60 2.67 -31.19
N PHE A 179 -0.49 2.24 -31.80
CA PHE A 179 -0.17 2.40 -33.22
C PHE A 179 0.35 1.11 -33.86
#